data_AF-A0A7X7R5M5-F1
#
_entry.id   AF-A0A7X7R5M5-F1
#
_cell.length_a   1.000
_cell.length_b   1.000
_cell.length_c   1.000
_cell.angle_alpha   90.00
_cell.angle_beta   90.00
_cell.angle_gamma   90.00
#
_symmetry.space_group_name_H-M   'P 1'
#
loop_
_entity.id
_entity.type
_entity.pdbx_description
1 polymer ?
#
loop_
_entity_poly.entity_id
_entity_poly.type
_entity_poly.pdbx_seq_one_letter_code
_entity_poly.pdbx_strand_id
1 'polypeptide(L)'
;MRQDILKQLTEGQLNPKQAYRLLYPNQRQLKCRKAHFVKLRIKIPEEKGVTRFLAFLFLLPFPLFLVRWGLKFVKEDQMKESPLSKKDILHLIGYKPIRLQVRANDGVIVNIHTL
;
A
#
# COMPACT_ATOMS: atom_id res chain seq x y z
N MET A 1 11.09 -3.21 -32.46
CA MET A 1 10.24 -3.98 -31.53
C MET A 1 8.80 -4.18 -32.02
N ARG A 2 7.96 -3.14 -32.19
CA ARG A 2 6.57 -3.34 -32.70
C ARG A 2 6.52 -3.87 -34.14
N GLN A 3 7.37 -3.34 -35.01
CA GLN A 3 7.43 -3.75 -36.43
C GLN A 3 7.87 -5.22 -36.57
N ASP A 4 8.78 -5.67 -35.71
CA ASP A 4 9.27 -7.06 -35.71
C ASP A 4 8.15 -8.05 -35.32
N ILE A 5 7.33 -7.70 -34.33
CA ILE A 5 6.18 -8.53 -33.91
C ILE A 5 5.10 -8.59 -35.00
N LEU A 6 4.84 -7.47 -35.69
CA LEU A 6 3.89 -7.44 -36.81
C LEU A 6 4.39 -8.29 -37.98
N LYS A 7 5.69 -8.22 -38.28
CA LYS A 7 6.31 -9.04 -39.33
C LYS A 7 6.17 -10.53 -39.02
N GLN A 8 6.45 -10.95 -37.79
CA GLN A 8 6.29 -12.34 -37.33
C GLN A 8 4.82 -12.81 -37.34
N LEU A 9 3.86 -11.91 -37.14
CA LEU A 9 2.42 -12.19 -37.30
C LEU A 9 2.05 -12.42 -38.77
N THR A 10 2.57 -11.57 -39.68
CA THR A 10 2.34 -11.69 -41.13
C THR A 10 2.96 -12.96 -41.69
N GLU A 11 4.13 -13.36 -41.19
CA GLU A 11 4.84 -14.58 -41.57
C GLU A 11 4.24 -15.86 -40.96
N GLY A 12 3.17 -15.74 -40.16
CA GLY A 12 2.49 -16.89 -39.52
C GLY A 12 3.25 -17.54 -38.37
N GLN A 13 4.39 -16.97 -37.95
CA GLN A 13 5.22 -17.46 -36.85
C GLN A 13 4.59 -17.15 -35.48
N LEU A 14 3.71 -16.16 -35.41
CA LEU A 14 2.94 -15.82 -34.22
C LEU A 14 1.44 -15.91 -34.50
N ASN A 15 0.70 -16.52 -33.57
CA ASN A 15 -0.75 -16.43 -33.58
C ASN A 15 -1.20 -15.00 -33.22
N PRO A 16 -2.29 -14.46 -33.83
CA PRO A 16 -2.87 -13.16 -33.46
C PRO A 16 -2.99 -12.90 -31.94
N LYS A 17 -3.37 -13.92 -31.16
CA LYS A 17 -3.48 -13.82 -29.69
C LYS A 17 -2.13 -13.63 -29.00
N GLN A 18 -1.07 -14.25 -29.52
CA GLN A 18 0.29 -14.11 -28.99
C GLN A 18 0.89 -12.76 -29.36
N ALA A 19 0.74 -12.34 -30.63
CA ALA A 19 1.16 -11.03 -31.10
C ALA A 19 0.48 -9.91 -30.31
N TYR A 20 -0.82 -10.02 -30.04
CA TYR A 20 -1.56 -9.06 -29.21
C TYR A 20 -0.95 -8.90 -27.81
N ARG A 21 -0.61 -10.02 -27.14
CA ARG A 21 0.02 -9.97 -25.80
C ARG A 21 1.42 -9.37 -25.79
N LEU A 22 2.18 -9.54 -26.88
CA LEU A 22 3.53 -8.98 -27.01
C LEU A 22 3.49 -7.48 -27.35
N LEU A 23 2.53 -7.05 -28.17
CA LEU A 23 2.32 -5.64 -28.52
C LEU A 23 1.74 -4.83 -27.36
N TYR A 24 0.87 -5.48 -26.57
CA TYR A 24 0.22 -4.90 -25.41
C TYR A 24 0.50 -5.79 -24.20
N PRO A 25 1.76 -5.80 -23.70
CA PRO A 25 2.07 -6.52 -22.48
C PRO A 25 1.12 -6.01 -21.41
N ASN A 26 0.38 -6.93 -20.81
CA ASN A 26 -0.51 -6.62 -19.71
C ASN A 26 0.40 -6.00 -18.64
N GLN A 27 0.37 -4.67 -18.51
CA GLN A 27 0.94 -4.01 -17.35
C GLN A 27 0.15 -4.63 -16.21
N ARG A 28 0.76 -5.57 -15.48
CA ARG A 28 0.17 -6.12 -14.27
C ARG A 28 -0.04 -4.89 -13.40
N GLN A 29 -1.26 -4.35 -13.42
CA GLN A 29 -1.72 -3.43 -12.41
C GLN A 29 -1.57 -4.24 -11.15
N LEU A 30 -0.49 -3.99 -10.41
CA LEU A 30 -0.29 -4.59 -9.12
C LEU A 30 -1.57 -4.28 -8.37
N LYS A 31 -2.32 -5.32 -8.02
CA LYS A 31 -3.38 -5.18 -7.02
C LYS A 31 -2.66 -4.90 -5.71
N CYS A 32 -2.19 -3.66 -5.55
CA CYS A 32 -1.52 -3.21 -4.35
C CYS A 32 -2.55 -3.36 -3.23
N ARG A 33 -2.36 -4.40 -2.41
CA ARG A 33 -3.14 -4.56 -1.20
C ARG A 33 -2.80 -3.39 -0.29
N LYS A 34 -3.85 -2.74 0.20
CA LYS A 34 -3.80 -1.45 0.86
C LYS A 34 -2.96 -1.57 2.14
N ALA A 35 -1.92 -0.76 2.27
CA ALA A 35 -1.19 -0.64 3.52
C ALA A 35 -1.98 0.29 4.45
N HIS A 36 -2.50 -0.24 5.54
CA HIS A 36 -3.13 0.55 6.59
C HIS A 36 -2.19 0.58 7.79
N PHE A 37 -1.73 1.77 8.17
CA PHE A 37 -1.00 1.93 9.41
C PHE A 37 -1.99 1.95 10.55
N VAL A 38 -1.81 1.05 11.51
CA VAL A 38 -2.72 0.92 12.65
C VAL A 38 -2.10 1.60 13.86
N LYS A 39 -2.67 2.72 14.29
CA LYS A 39 -2.46 3.23 15.65
C LYS A 39 -3.32 2.39 16.59
N LEU A 40 -2.66 1.65 17.47
CA LEU A 40 -3.32 0.75 18.42
C LEU A 40 -3.17 1.31 19.84
N ARG A 41 -4.29 1.40 20.58
CA ARG A 41 -4.30 1.81 21.98
C ARG A 41 -5.12 0.82 22.79
N ILE A 42 -4.43 0.03 23.60
CA ILE A 42 -5.04 -0.92 24.54
C ILE A 42 -5.13 -0.23 25.91
N LYS A 43 -6.29 -0.30 26.55
CA LYS A 43 -6.52 0.10 27.93
C LYS A 43 -6.95 -1.13 28.71
N ILE A 44 -6.10 -1.56 29.65
CA ILE A 44 -6.39 -2.66 30.58
C ILE A 44 -6.82 -2.03 31.91
N PRO A 45 -8.04 -2.28 32.41
CA PRO A 45 -8.45 -1.82 33.73
C PRO A 45 -7.56 -2.43 34.82
N GLU A 46 -7.42 -1.74 35.96
CA GLU A 46 -6.53 -2.10 37.09
C GLU A 46 -5.01 -2.01 36.82
N GLU A 47 -4.54 -2.33 35.62
CA GLU A 47 -3.11 -2.41 35.30
C GLU A 47 -2.57 -1.17 34.56
N LYS A 48 -2.33 -0.09 35.33
CA LYS A 48 -1.83 1.19 34.81
C LYS A 48 -0.42 1.07 34.21
N GLY A 49 0.44 0.21 34.77
CA GLY A 49 1.81 -0.01 34.29
C GLY A 49 1.84 -0.69 32.92
N VAL A 50 1.09 -1.79 32.78
CA VAL A 50 0.96 -2.55 31.53
C VAL A 50 0.33 -1.69 30.44
N THR A 51 -0.71 -0.90 30.78
CA THR A 51 -1.32 0.04 29.84
C THR A 51 -0.32 1.08 29.31
N ARG A 52 0.56 1.63 30.17
CA ARG A 52 1.58 2.60 29.76
C ARG A 52 2.66 1.94 28.88
N PHE A 53 3.09 0.75 29.24
CA PHE A 53 4.07 -0.01 28.46
C PHE A 53 3.55 -0.35 27.06
N LEU A 54 2.32 -0.86 26.96
CA LEU A 54 1.68 -1.13 25.68
C LEU A 54 1.47 0.15 24.86
N ALA A 55 1.09 1.27 25.50
CA ALA A 55 0.97 2.54 24.82
C ALA A 55 2.31 3.04 24.25
N PHE A 56 3.43 2.75 24.92
CA PHE A 56 4.78 3.04 24.44
C PHE A 56 5.19 2.11 23.28
N LEU A 57 4.95 0.80 23.40
CA LEU A 57 5.22 -0.17 22.33
C LEU A 57 4.45 0.14 21.04
N PHE A 58 3.19 0.59 21.17
CA PHE A 58 2.34 0.98 20.05
C PHE A 58 2.33 2.50 19.79
N LEU A 59 3.29 3.25 20.35
CA LEU A 59 3.41 4.70 20.19
C LEU A 59 3.80 5.12 18.77
N LEU A 60 4.30 4.19 17.95
CA LEU A 60 4.96 4.46 16.69
C LEU A 60 4.08 4.11 15.47
N PRO A 61 3.02 4.87 15.16
CA PRO A 61 2.58 4.95 13.79
C PRO A 61 3.59 5.84 13.04
N PHE A 62 4.28 5.31 12.02
CA PHE A 62 4.91 6.18 11.03
C PHE A 62 3.82 7.09 10.44
N PRO A 63 3.83 8.41 10.69
CA PRO A 63 2.76 9.27 10.24
C PRO A 63 2.74 9.25 8.72
N LEU A 64 1.66 8.77 8.12
CA LEU A 64 1.47 8.77 6.68
C LEU A 64 1.60 10.17 6.06
N PHE A 65 1.36 11.21 6.86
CA PHE A 65 1.65 12.59 6.52
C PHE A 65 3.14 12.83 6.22
N LEU A 66 4.07 12.26 6.99
CA LEU A 66 5.51 12.41 6.73
C LEU A 66 5.92 11.74 5.42
N VAL A 67 5.32 10.58 5.10
CA VAL A 67 5.54 9.89 3.82
C VAL A 67 4.99 10.73 2.66
N ARG A 68 3.76 11.26 2.79
CA ARG A 68 3.15 12.20 1.84
C ARG A 68 3.99 13.46 1.64
N TRP A 69 4.59 14.00 2.70
CA TRP A 69 5.43 15.17 2.64
C TRP A 69 6.79 14.86 2.00
N GLY A 70 7.44 13.77 2.38
CA GLY A 70 8.71 13.29 1.80
C GLY A 70 8.61 12.97 0.31
N LEU A 71 7.50 12.37 -0.13
CA LEU A 71 7.22 12.11 -1.55
C LEU A 71 7.21 13.39 -2.40
N LYS A 72 6.96 14.57 -1.84
CA LYS A 72 7.04 15.84 -2.60
C LYS A 72 8.47 16.14 -3.04
N PHE A 73 9.47 15.73 -2.26
CA PHE A 73 10.88 15.99 -2.54
C PHE A 73 11.54 14.91 -3.41
N VAL A 74 10.87 13.77 -3.62
CA VAL A 74 11.35 12.70 -4.50
C VAL A 74 11.04 13.05 -5.97
N LYS A 75 12.09 13.11 -6.79
CA LYS A 75 12.00 13.28 -8.26
C LYS A 75 11.53 11.98 -8.91
N GLU A 76 10.65 12.09 -9.90
CA GLU A 76 10.05 10.95 -10.60
C GLU A 76 11.09 10.07 -11.32
N ASP A 77 12.21 10.67 -11.73
CA ASP A 77 13.33 9.98 -12.38
C ASP A 77 14.00 8.94 -11.48
N GLN A 78 13.97 9.11 -10.16
CA GLN A 78 14.53 8.14 -9.22
C GLN A 78 13.59 6.95 -8.93
N MET A 79 12.37 6.96 -9.49
CA MET A 79 11.39 5.88 -9.31
C MET A 79 11.18 5.05 -10.58
N LYS A 80 11.93 5.31 -11.67
CA LYS A 80 11.80 4.59 -12.95
C LYS A 80 12.12 3.10 -12.86
N GLU A 81 12.96 2.68 -11.92
CA GLU A 81 13.30 1.28 -11.66
C GLU A 81 12.36 0.62 -10.63
N SER A 82 11.49 1.40 -9.99
CA SER A 82 10.54 0.88 -9.01
C SER A 82 9.28 0.37 -9.70
N PRO A 83 8.72 -0.78 -9.28
CA PRO A 83 7.45 -1.28 -9.82
C PRO A 83 6.23 -0.44 -9.41
N LEU A 84 6.41 0.59 -8.57
CA LEU A 84 5.35 1.46 -8.04
C LEU A 84 5.58 2.91 -8.44
N SER A 85 4.58 3.53 -9.06
CA SER A 85 4.62 4.97 -9.35
C SER A 85 4.33 5.80 -8.10
N LYS A 86 4.84 7.03 -8.07
CA LYS A 86 4.49 8.06 -7.09
C LYS A 86 2.97 8.21 -6.90
N LYS A 87 2.21 8.13 -8.00
CA LYS A 87 0.74 8.19 -7.98
C LYS A 87 0.11 6.99 -7.25
N ASP A 88 0.66 5.80 -7.44
CA ASP A 88 0.19 4.58 -6.77
C ASP A 88 0.42 4.65 -5.27
N ILE A 89 1.57 5.18 -4.86
CA ILE A 89 1.91 5.40 -3.44
C ILE A 89 0.98 6.44 -2.80
N LEU A 90 0.71 7.54 -3.50
CA LEU A 90 -0.25 8.56 -3.05
C LEU A 90 -1.69 8.01 -2.94
N HIS A 91 -2.09 7.14 -3.86
CA HIS A 91 -3.38 6.46 -3.83
C HIS A 91 -3.48 5.46 -2.68
N LEU A 92 -2.39 4.75 -2.36
CA LEU A 92 -2.31 3.83 -1.21
C LEU A 92 -2.46 4.56 0.13
N ILE A 93 -1.93 5.78 0.24
CA ILE A 93 -1.95 6.60 1.45
C ILE A 93 -3.26 7.42 1.57
N GLY A 94 -4.10 7.46 0.53
CA GLY A 94 -5.24 8.38 0.42
C GLY A 94 -6.55 7.95 1.09
N TYR A 95 -6.62 6.79 1.76
CA TYR A 95 -7.90 6.25 2.22
C TYR A 95 -8.45 6.94 3.48
N LYS A 96 -9.79 6.93 3.63
CA LYS A 96 -10.45 7.46 4.83
C LYS A 96 -10.02 6.64 6.06
N PRO A 97 -9.58 7.29 7.14
CA PRO A 97 -9.19 6.60 8.35
C PRO A 97 -10.39 5.87 8.97
N ILE A 98 -10.17 4.65 9.44
CA ILE A 98 -11.16 3.80 10.11
C ILE A 98 -10.89 3.88 11.61
N ARG A 99 -11.95 3.95 12.41
CA ARG A 99 -11.88 3.90 13.87
C ARG A 99 -12.70 2.69 14.33
N LEU A 100 -12.04 1.74 14.97
CA LEU A 100 -12.68 0.60 15.60
C LEU A 100 -12.40 0.65 17.10
N GLN A 101 -13.45 0.49 17.90
CA GLN A 101 -13.35 0.31 19.33
C GLN A 101 -13.89 -1.09 19.65
N VAL A 102 -13.03 -1.94 20.19
CA VAL A 102 -13.39 -3.26 20.68
C VAL A 102 -13.44 -3.20 22.19
N ARG A 103 -14.57 -3.61 22.77
CA ARG A 103 -14.74 -3.79 24.22
C ARG A 103 -14.80 -5.29 24.49
N ALA A 104 -13.84 -5.78 25.27
CA ALA A 104 -13.85 -7.16 25.74
C ALA A 104 -14.70 -7.29 27.00
N ASN A 105 -15.10 -8.54 27.31
CA ASN A 105 -16.03 -8.85 28.41
C ASN A 105 -15.39 -8.61 29.80
N ASP A 106 -14.06 -8.58 29.85
CA ASP A 106 -13.21 -8.27 31.01
C ASP A 106 -12.99 -6.75 31.22
N GLY A 107 -13.65 -5.90 30.44
CA GLY A 107 -13.53 -4.45 30.52
C GLY A 107 -12.30 -3.87 29.80
N VAL A 108 -11.49 -4.70 29.13
CA VAL A 108 -10.38 -4.23 28.29
C VAL A 108 -10.94 -3.49 27.07
N ILE A 109 -10.37 -2.32 26.78
CA ILE A 109 -10.75 -1.50 25.62
C ILE A 109 -9.58 -1.43 24.64
N VAL A 110 -9.80 -1.91 23.42
CA VAL A 110 -8.83 -1.82 22.32
C VAL A 110 -9.35 -0.82 21.30
N ASN A 111 -8.62 0.28 21.11
CA ASN A 111 -8.91 1.26 20.07
C ASN A 111 -7.92 1.07 18.92
N ILE A 112 -8.45 0.86 17.73
CA ILE A 112 -7.72 0.65 16.48
C ILE A 112 -8.06 1.83 15.58
N HIS A 113 -7.06 2.59 15.19
CA HIS A 113 -7.22 3.70 14.27
C HIS A 113 -6.32 3.50 13.06
N THR A 114 -6.91 3.33 11.88
CA THR A 114 -6.12 3.35 10.65
C THR A 114 -5.82 4.80 10.26
N LEU A 115 -4.55 5.09 9.98
CA LEU A 115 -4.07 6.39 9.50
C LEU A 115 -3.99 6.41 7.98
#